data_AF-A0A955EZ80-F1
#
_entry.id   AF-A0A955EZ80-F1
#
_cell.length_a   1.000
_cell.length_b   1.000
_cell.length_c   1.000
_cell.angle_alpha   90.00
_cell.angle_beta   90.00
_cell.angle_gamma   90.00
#
_symmetry.space_group_name_H-M   'P 1'
#
loop_
_entity.id
_entity.type
_entity.pdbx_description
1 polymer ?
#
loop_
_entity_poly.entity_id
_entity_poly.type
_entity_poly.pdbx_seq_one_letter_code
_entity_poly.pdbx_strand_id
1 'polypeptide(L)'
;MQELAKHFVPVADEVHRLQTGKDADCRLFQKISEQGHYAGRTRPSSTRQGTYAAAPSGVLLASINSRHPEAMAEMLERALNRWNELSEAERYGDDLSALESVWRWERNYPEDGLVLRV
;
A
#
# COMPACT_ATOMS: atom_id res chain seq x y z
N MET A 1 16.95 0.95 -10.69
CA MET A 1 15.83 1.50 -9.90
C MET A 1 14.78 2.22 -10.76
N GLN A 2 15.15 3.16 -11.66
CA GLN A 2 14.17 3.86 -12.52
C GLN A 2 13.35 2.93 -13.41
N GLU A 3 13.98 1.94 -14.06
CA GLU A 3 13.27 0.93 -14.87
C GLU A 3 12.33 0.08 -14.01
N LEU A 4 12.81 -0.37 -12.85
CA LEU A 4 12.01 -1.18 -11.91
C LEU A 4 10.76 -0.43 -11.42
N ALA A 5 10.89 0.87 -11.15
CA ALA A 5 9.79 1.72 -10.69
C ALA A 5 8.65 1.82 -11.70
N LYS A 6 8.89 1.63 -13.01
CA LYS A 6 7.85 1.67 -14.06
C LYS A 6 6.80 0.56 -13.91
N HIS A 7 7.12 -0.50 -13.17
CA HIS A 7 6.19 -1.60 -12.90
C HIS A 7 5.28 -1.35 -11.69
N PHE A 8 5.47 -0.24 -10.98
CA PHE A 8 4.73 0.09 -9.77
C PHE A 8 3.97 1.40 -9.94
N VAL A 9 2.81 1.47 -9.30
CA VAL A 9 2.11 2.74 -9.08
C VAL A 9 2.56 3.26 -7.72
N PRO A 10 3.36 4.34 -7.66
CA PRO A 10 3.73 4.92 -6.38
C PRO A 10 2.50 5.53 -5.71
N VAL A 11 2.28 5.20 -4.45
CA VAL A 11 1.20 5.75 -3.64
C VAL A 11 1.82 6.33 -2.37
N ALA A 12 1.52 7.59 -2.10
CA ALA A 12 1.79 8.23 -0.83
C ALA A 12 0.45 8.66 -0.25
N ASP A 13 0.21 8.32 1.02
CA ASP A 13 -1.04 8.64 1.71
C ASP A 13 -0.74 9.02 3.17
N GLU A 14 -1.71 9.65 3.81
CA GLU A 14 -1.67 10.11 5.19
C GLU A 14 -1.72 8.89 6.13
N VAL A 15 -0.57 8.60 6.75
CA VAL A 15 -0.37 7.35 7.49
C VAL A 15 -1.08 7.37 8.85
N HIS A 16 -1.43 8.52 9.44
CA HIS A 16 -2.08 8.58 10.75
C HIS A 16 -3.49 7.98 10.72
N ARG A 17 -4.33 8.39 9.75
CA ARG A 17 -5.67 7.83 9.56
C ARG A 17 -5.59 6.36 9.18
N LEU A 18 -4.73 5.99 8.23
CA LEU A 18 -4.63 4.59 7.79
C LEU A 18 -4.23 3.64 8.93
N GLN A 19 -3.39 4.09 9.87
CA GLN A 19 -2.95 3.27 11.01
C GLN A 19 -4.02 3.05 12.10
N THR A 20 -5.05 3.90 12.19
CA THR A 20 -5.97 3.93 13.34
C THR A 20 -7.46 3.94 12.98
N GLY A 21 -7.81 4.35 11.76
CA GLY A 21 -9.17 4.43 11.26
C GLY A 21 -9.82 3.07 11.05
N LYS A 22 -11.14 3.10 10.84
CA LYS A 22 -11.99 1.89 10.69
C LYS A 22 -12.61 1.76 9.30
N ASP A 23 -12.35 2.72 8.42
CA ASP A 23 -12.82 2.73 7.03
C ASP A 23 -12.19 1.57 6.24
N ALA A 24 -12.78 1.23 5.10
CA ALA A 24 -12.37 0.06 4.33
C ALA A 24 -10.89 0.10 3.92
N ASP A 25 -10.40 1.27 3.53
CA ASP A 25 -9.01 1.50 3.15
C ASP A 25 -8.03 1.46 4.35
N CYS A 26 -8.42 1.98 5.51
CA CYS A 26 -7.68 1.80 6.76
C CYS A 26 -7.51 0.31 7.11
N ARG A 27 -8.59 -0.47 7.02
CA ARG A 27 -8.54 -1.91 7.31
C ARG A 27 -7.67 -2.66 6.33
N LEU A 28 -7.74 -2.31 5.04
CA LEU A 28 -6.87 -2.88 4.00
C LEU A 28 -5.39 -2.59 4.30
N PHE A 29 -5.05 -1.33 4.57
CA PHE A 29 -3.68 -0.95 4.92
C PHE A 29 -3.18 -1.68 6.17
N GLN A 30 -3.98 -1.73 7.24
CA GLN A 30 -3.63 -2.42 8.48
C GLN A 30 -3.37 -3.91 8.22
N LYS A 31 -4.26 -4.58 7.47
CA LYS A 31 -4.08 -5.97 7.04
C LYS A 31 -2.77 -6.19 6.27
N ILE A 32 -2.43 -5.32 5.33
CA ILE A 32 -1.18 -5.41 4.55
C ILE A 32 0.03 -5.24 5.48
N SER A 33 0.00 -4.22 6.35
CA SER A 33 1.10 -3.89 7.24
C SER A 33 1.42 -5.01 8.25
N GLU A 34 0.37 -5.70 8.73
CA GLU A 34 0.48 -6.80 9.70
C GLU A 34 1.00 -8.10 9.08
N GLN A 35 0.91 -8.25 7.75
CA GLN A 35 1.58 -9.32 7.00
C GLN A 35 3.04 -9.00 6.66
N GLY A 36 3.44 -7.72 6.78
CA GLY A 36 4.74 -7.24 6.32
C GLY A 36 5.90 -7.53 7.27
N HIS A 37 6.91 -6.68 7.22
CA HIS A 37 8.06 -6.71 8.14
C HIS A 37 7.70 -6.48 9.61
N TYR A 38 6.42 -6.25 9.92
CA TYR A 38 5.86 -6.24 11.27
C TYR A 38 5.15 -7.56 11.67
N ALA A 39 5.08 -8.54 10.77
CA ALA A 39 4.46 -9.84 11.04
C ALA A 39 5.14 -10.57 12.21
N GLY A 40 4.37 -11.43 12.88
CA GLY A 40 4.86 -12.25 14.00
C GLY A 40 4.96 -11.51 15.35
N ARG A 41 4.56 -10.24 15.42
CA ARG A 41 4.49 -9.51 16.69
C ARG A 41 3.23 -9.87 17.48
N THR A 42 3.38 -10.16 18.77
CA THR A 42 2.28 -10.48 19.70
C THR A 42 1.40 -9.28 20.06
N ARG A 43 1.86 -8.07 19.77
CA ARG A 43 1.09 -6.82 19.90
C ARG A 43 1.25 -5.99 18.63
N PRO A 44 0.18 -5.33 18.13
CA PRO A 44 0.28 -4.42 17.00
C PRO A 44 1.34 -3.36 17.28
N SER A 45 2.22 -3.12 16.30
CA SER A 45 3.20 -2.04 16.38
C SER A 45 2.48 -0.70 16.44
N SER A 46 2.94 0.22 17.31
CA SER A 46 2.45 1.61 17.34
C SER A 46 2.84 2.40 16.08
N THR A 47 3.71 1.83 15.25
CA THR A 47 4.15 2.38 13.97
C THR A 47 4.04 1.33 12.87
N ARG A 48 3.47 1.71 11.73
CA ARG A 48 3.44 0.92 10.48
C ARG A 48 4.26 1.62 9.39
N GLN A 49 5.35 2.28 9.80
CA GLN A 49 6.26 2.95 8.88
C GLN A 49 7.03 1.94 8.03
N GLY A 50 7.08 2.19 6.73
CA GLY A 50 7.84 1.38 5.79
C GLY A 50 7.26 1.50 4.39
N THR A 51 7.83 0.72 3.49
CA THR A 51 7.34 0.59 2.12
C THR A 51 6.72 -0.79 1.94
N TYR A 52 5.53 -0.82 1.34
CA TYR A 52 4.76 -2.02 1.08
C TYR A 52 4.44 -2.07 -0.40
N ALA A 53 4.77 -3.17 -1.05
CA ALA A 53 4.26 -3.51 -2.38
C ALA A 53 3.12 -4.51 -2.19
N ALA A 54 1.94 -4.19 -2.70
CA ALA A 54 0.75 -5.01 -2.56
C ALA A 54 -0.06 -5.02 -3.86
N ALA A 55 -0.79 -6.11 -4.07
CA ALA A 55 -1.77 -6.21 -5.15
C ALA A 55 -3.08 -5.48 -4.77
N PRO A 56 -3.90 -5.04 -5.75
CA PRO A 56 -5.21 -4.44 -5.49
C PRO A 56 -6.13 -5.27 -4.58
N SER A 57 -6.04 -6.60 -4.66
CA SER A 57 -6.74 -7.55 -3.78
C SER A 57 -6.35 -7.46 -2.29
N GLY A 58 -5.29 -6.73 -1.96
CA GLY A 58 -4.71 -6.65 -0.62
C GLY A 58 -3.73 -7.76 -0.28
N VAL A 59 -3.30 -8.56 -1.28
CA VAL A 59 -2.20 -9.50 -1.12
C VAL A 59 -0.89 -8.73 -0.99
N LEU A 60 -0.15 -8.96 0.10
CA LEU A 60 1.19 -8.41 0.26
C LEU A 60 2.17 -9.14 -0.68
N LEU A 61 2.94 -8.38 -1.46
CA LEU A 61 3.97 -8.91 -2.35
C LEU A 61 5.34 -8.90 -1.69
N ALA A 62 5.71 -7.75 -1.10
CA ALA A 62 6.91 -7.60 -0.27
C ALA A 62 6.81 -6.32 0.56
N SER A 63 7.65 -6.21 1.60
CA SER A 63 7.77 -4.98 2.37
C SER A 63 9.15 -4.82 2.98
N ILE A 64 9.51 -3.59 3.31
CA ILE A 64 10.76 -3.25 3.99
C ILE A 64 10.63 -1.95 4.77
N ASN A 65 11.37 -1.81 5.85
CA ASN A 65 11.62 -0.54 6.52
C ASN A 65 13.12 -0.23 6.44
N SER A 66 13.55 0.34 5.33
CA SER A 66 14.95 0.67 5.04
C SER A 66 15.03 1.90 4.16
N ARG A 67 16.11 2.66 4.33
CA ARG A 67 16.47 3.81 3.48
C ARG A 67 17.58 3.47 2.48
N HIS A 68 18.12 2.24 2.53
CA HIS A 68 19.20 1.81 1.64
C HIS A 68 18.64 1.51 0.25
N PRO A 69 19.14 2.18 -0.80
CA PRO A 69 18.58 2.07 -2.14
C PRO A 69 18.72 0.65 -2.73
N GLU A 70 19.79 -0.06 -2.41
CA GLU A 70 20.03 -1.44 -2.85
C GLU A 70 18.99 -2.39 -2.24
N ALA A 71 18.78 -2.31 -0.92
CA ALA A 71 17.78 -3.12 -0.23
C ALA A 71 16.35 -2.81 -0.70
N MET A 72 16.06 -1.57 -1.09
CA MET A 72 14.79 -1.19 -1.69
C MET A 72 14.62 -1.80 -3.08
N ALA A 73 15.65 -1.75 -3.93
CA ALA A 73 15.62 -2.38 -5.25
C ALA A 73 15.38 -3.89 -5.15
N GLU A 74 16.10 -4.58 -4.27
CA GLU A 74 15.89 -6.01 -4.01
C GLU A 74 14.47 -6.32 -3.52
N MET A 75 13.89 -5.46 -2.67
CA MET A 75 12.50 -5.63 -2.22
C MET A 75 11.52 -5.51 -3.38
N LEU A 76 11.69 -4.51 -4.23
CA LEU A 76 10.85 -4.29 -5.41
C LEU A 76 11.00 -5.43 -6.43
N GLU A 77 12.19 -5.98 -6.63
CA GLU A 77 12.40 -7.16 -7.48
C GLU A 77 11.65 -8.38 -6.95
N ARG A 78 11.74 -8.65 -5.64
CA ARG A 78 10.95 -9.73 -5.00
C ARG A 78 9.45 -9.50 -5.16
N ALA A 79 8.98 -8.26 -5.00
CA ALA A 79 7.57 -7.92 -5.19
C ALA A 79 7.10 -8.19 -6.62
N LEU A 80 7.90 -7.80 -7.62
CA LEU A 80 7.57 -8.00 -9.04
C LEU A 80 7.56 -9.49 -9.40
N ASN A 81 8.52 -10.26 -8.89
CA ASN A 81 8.52 -11.72 -9.09
C ASN A 81 7.26 -12.35 -8.48
N ARG A 82 6.91 -11.98 -7.24
CA ARG A 82 5.69 -12.47 -6.60
C ARG A 82 4.43 -12.07 -7.37
N TRP A 83 4.36 -10.84 -7.89
CA TRP A 83 3.25 -10.40 -8.73
C TRP A 83 3.07 -11.29 -9.97
N ASN A 84 4.17 -11.62 -10.64
CA ASN A 84 4.15 -12.44 -11.85
C ASN A 84 3.68 -13.89 -11.60
N GLU A 85 3.82 -14.38 -10.37
CA GLU A 85 3.31 -15.70 -9.94
C GLU A 85 1.82 -15.69 -9.59
N LEU A 86 1.23 -14.54 -9.25
CA LEU A 86 -0.18 -14.46 -8.91
C LEU A 86 -1.06 -14.66 -10.14
N SER A 87 -2.14 -15.42 -9.97
CA SER A 87 -3.25 -15.46 -10.91
C SER A 87 -3.97 -14.11 -10.98
N GLU A 88 -4.75 -13.89 -12.04
CA GLU A 88 -5.54 -12.67 -12.22
C GLU A 88 -6.51 -12.42 -11.05
N ALA A 89 -7.19 -13.48 -10.57
CA ALA A 89 -8.07 -13.42 -9.41
C ALA A 89 -7.34 -12.99 -8.14
N GLU A 90 -6.13 -13.51 -7.90
CA GLU A 90 -5.32 -13.11 -6.74
C GLU A 90 -4.78 -11.68 -6.85
N ARG A 91 -4.61 -11.15 -8.06
CA ARG A 91 -4.15 -9.76 -8.26
C ARG A 91 -5.26 -8.76 -7.96
N TYR A 92 -6.44 -8.95 -8.53
CA TYR A 92 -7.47 -7.92 -8.53
C TYR A 92 -8.51 -8.09 -7.41
N GLY A 93 -8.79 -9.34 -7.01
CA GLY A 93 -9.94 -9.64 -6.15
C GLY A 93 -11.27 -9.38 -6.87
N ASP A 94 -12.37 -9.85 -6.27
CA ASP A 94 -13.67 -9.92 -6.94
C ASP A 94 -14.66 -8.83 -6.48
N ASP A 95 -14.35 -8.09 -5.42
CA ASP A 95 -15.29 -7.14 -4.78
C ASP A 95 -14.69 -5.74 -4.64
N LEU A 96 -15.14 -4.84 -5.52
CA LEU A 96 -14.80 -3.42 -5.50
C LEU A 96 -15.87 -2.57 -4.81
N SER A 97 -16.97 -3.14 -4.32
CA SER A 97 -18.09 -2.38 -3.72
C SER A 97 -17.66 -1.57 -2.50
N ALA A 98 -16.66 -2.05 -1.76
CA ALA A 98 -16.08 -1.33 -0.64
C ALA A 98 -15.47 0.03 -1.04
N LEU A 99 -15.06 0.21 -2.30
CA LEU A 99 -14.49 1.47 -2.79
C LEU A 99 -15.48 2.64 -2.74
N GLU A 100 -16.78 2.38 -2.90
CA GLU A 100 -17.82 3.42 -2.84
C GLU A 100 -17.91 4.05 -1.44
N SER A 101 -17.65 3.23 -0.42
CA SER A 101 -17.64 3.66 0.99
C SER A 101 -16.35 4.38 1.41
N VAL A 102 -15.29 4.33 0.57
CA VAL A 102 -14.02 4.97 0.88
C VAL A 102 -14.18 6.49 0.80
N TRP A 103 -13.86 7.15 1.91
CA TRP A 103 -13.82 8.59 1.98
C TRP A 103 -12.55 9.12 1.30
N ARG A 104 -12.70 10.22 0.53
CA ARG A 104 -11.68 10.77 -0.36
C ARG A 104 -11.48 12.25 -0.05
N TRP A 105 -10.25 12.66 0.22
CA TRP A 105 -9.90 14.06 0.47
C TRP A 105 -10.22 14.96 -0.72
N GLU A 106 -10.13 14.40 -1.92
CA GLU A 106 -10.45 15.06 -3.20
C GLU A 106 -11.89 15.56 -3.27
N ARG A 107 -12.79 15.02 -2.44
CA ARG A 107 -14.18 15.50 -2.32
C ARG A 107 -14.31 16.80 -1.53
N ASN A 108 -13.27 17.22 -0.82
CA ASN A 108 -13.26 18.38 0.06
C ASN A 108 -12.18 19.39 -0.32
N TYR A 109 -11.76 19.41 -1.59
CA TYR A 109 -10.87 20.47 -2.06
C TYR A 109 -11.56 21.84 -1.93
N PRO A 110 -10.82 22.90 -1.54
CA PRO A 110 -11.39 24.24 -1.50
C PRO A 110 -11.78 24.67 -2.91
N GLU A 111 -12.92 25.35 -3.07
CA GLU A 111 -13.40 25.83 -4.38
C GLU A 111 -12.34 26.67 -5.11
N ASP A 112 -11.62 27.54 -4.37
CA ASP A 112 -10.54 28.38 -4.88
C ASP A 112 -9.12 27.86 -4.51
N GLY A 113 -9.02 26.59 -4.14
CA GLY A 113 -7.76 25.97 -3.72
C GLY A 113 -6.85 25.59 -4.89
N LEU A 114 -5.54 25.81 -4.76
CA LEU A 114 -4.55 25.30 -5.72
C LEU A 114 -4.35 23.79 -5.50
N VAL A 115 -4.67 22.97 -6.51
CA VAL A 115 -4.39 21.53 -6.53
C VAL A 115 -3.22 21.24 -7.47
N LEU A 116 -2.11 20.72 -6.93
CA LEU A 116 -1.00 20.22 -7.72
C LEU A 116 -1.32 18.81 -8.25
N ARG A 117 -1.35 18.64 -9.57
CA ARG A 117 -1.44 17.33 -10.23
C ARG A 117 -0.02 16.89 -10.56
N VAL A 118 0.44 15.82 -9.91
CA VAL A 118 1.76 15.20 -10.10
C VAL A 118 1.62 13.85 -10.77
#